data_AF-A0A496QQP5-F1
#
_entry.id   AF-A0A496QQP5-F1
#
_cell.length_a   1.000
_cell.length_b   1.000
_cell.length_c   1.000
_cell.angle_alpha   90.00
_cell.angle_beta   90.00
_cell.angle_gamma   90.00
#
_symmetry.space_group_name_H-M   'P 1'
#
loop_
_entity.id
_entity.type
_entity.pdbx_description
1 polymer ?
#
loop_
_entity_poly.entity_id
_entity_poly.type
_entity_poly.pdbx_seq_one_letter_code
_entity_poly.pdbx_strand_id
1 'polypeptide(L)'
;MTNINYFLRFISYQIKNVQMIIDYMKEFCILSTYEKSSKNICRDKEDDKVIALALSNKVEYIITGDKDLLVLKKYKNIKIISPRELLLLIKGYN
;
A
#
# COMPACT_ATOMS: atom_id res chain seq x y z
N MET A 1 -25.36 -34.45 0.24
CA MET A 1 -24.71 -33.97 1.48
C MET A 1 -23.30 -33.53 1.15
N THR A 2 -23.06 -32.22 1.01
CA THR A 2 -21.72 -31.69 0.74
C THR A 2 -20.82 -32.05 1.91
N ASN A 3 -19.72 -32.74 1.65
CA ASN A 3 -18.88 -33.36 2.68
C ASN A 3 -18.24 -32.26 3.54
N ILE A 4 -18.75 -32.09 4.77
CA ILE A 4 -18.32 -31.08 5.76
C ILE A 4 -16.78 -31.05 5.90
N ASN A 5 -16.11 -32.21 5.77
CA ASN A 5 -14.66 -32.28 5.84
C ASN A 5 -13.94 -31.55 4.69
N TYR A 6 -14.51 -31.56 3.47
CA TYR A 6 -13.95 -30.84 2.34
C TYR A 6 -14.06 -29.32 2.53
N PHE A 7 -15.19 -28.86 3.06
CA PHE A 7 -15.40 -27.45 3.37
C PHE A 7 -14.45 -26.97 4.47
N LEU A 8 -14.30 -27.73 5.57
CA LEU A 8 -13.36 -27.41 6.64
C LEU A 8 -11.90 -27.42 6.16
N ARG A 9 -11.53 -28.35 5.28
CA ARG A 9 -10.18 -28.37 4.66
C ARG A 9 -9.95 -27.18 3.74
N PHE A 10 -10.96 -26.79 2.95
CA PHE A 10 -10.89 -25.61 2.10
C PHE A 10 -10.71 -24.34 2.93
N ILE A 11 -11.54 -24.14 3.96
CA ILE A 11 -11.46 -22.96 4.85
C ILE A 11 -10.11 -22.92 5.59
N SER A 12 -9.65 -24.03 6.17
CA SER A 12 -8.34 -24.06 6.85
C SER A 12 -7.17 -23.79 5.91
N TYR A 13 -7.23 -24.23 4.65
CA TYR A 13 -6.22 -23.91 3.64
C TYR A 13 -6.22 -22.41 3.30
N GLN A 14 -7.39 -21.81 3.11
CA GLN A 14 -7.50 -20.36 2.88
C GLN A 14 -6.98 -19.55 4.08
N ILE A 15 -7.30 -19.97 5.32
CA ILE A 15 -6.81 -19.32 6.54
C ILE A 15 -5.28 -19.39 6.63
N LYS A 16 -4.66 -20.54 6.34
CA LYS A 16 -3.20 -20.68 6.31
C LYS A 16 -2.55 -19.72 5.32
N ASN A 17 -3.12 -19.59 4.12
CA ASN A 17 -2.60 -18.67 3.10
C ASN A 17 -2.72 -17.21 3.55
N VAL A 18 -3.84 -16.83 4.18
CA VAL A 18 -4.02 -15.48 4.73
C VAL A 18 -3.01 -15.19 5.83
N GLN A 19 -2.80 -16.14 6.76
CA GLN A 19 -1.84 -15.97 7.84
C GLN A 19 -0.41 -15.81 7.32
N MET A 20 -0.02 -16.61 6.31
CA MET A 20 1.29 -16.47 5.66
C MET A 20 1.48 -15.08 5.04
N ILE A 21 0.45 -14.53 4.39
CA ILE A 21 0.52 -13.17 3.83
C ILE A 21 0.68 -12.14 4.93
N ILE A 22 -0.07 -12.26 6.02
CA ILE A 22 0.01 -11.34 7.18
C ILE A 22 1.40 -11.40 7.82
N ASP A 23 1.95 -12.59 8.01
CA ASP A 23 3.27 -12.77 8.63
C ASP A 23 4.36 -12.19 7.73
N TYR A 24 4.29 -12.43 6.43
CA TYR A 24 5.17 -11.81 5.44
C TYR A 24 5.08 -10.27 5.49
N MET A 25 3.86 -9.72 5.54
CA MET A 25 3.68 -8.26 5.68
C MET A 25 4.28 -7.72 6.99
N LYS A 26 4.13 -8.44 8.10
CA LYS A 26 4.70 -8.01 9.39
C LYS A 26 6.22 -8.05 9.41
N GLU A 27 6.83 -8.97 8.66
CA GLU A 27 8.28 -9.10 8.57
C GLU A 27 8.91 -7.98 7.73
N PHE A 28 8.28 -7.62 6.61
CA PHE A 28 8.87 -6.68 5.63
C PHE A 28 8.28 -5.26 5.66
N CYS A 29 7.15 -5.03 6.33
CA CYS A 29 6.51 -3.72 6.39
C CYS A 29 6.63 -3.09 7.78
N ILE A 30 6.83 -1.77 7.80
CA ILE A 30 6.69 -0.97 9.00
C ILE A 30 5.22 -0.62 9.18
N LEU A 31 4.59 -1.13 10.24
CA LEU A 31 3.24 -0.74 10.61
C LEU A 31 3.29 0.60 11.37
N SER A 32 2.66 1.62 10.80
CA SER A 32 2.62 2.95 11.39
C SER A 32 1.21 3.56 11.32
N THR A 33 0.99 4.57 12.13
CA THR A 33 -0.26 5.34 12.18
C THR A 33 -0.12 6.63 11.39
N TYR A 34 -1.25 7.31 11.19
CA TYR A 34 -1.31 8.61 10.56
C TYR A 34 -2.30 9.51 11.28
N GLU A 35 -2.08 10.81 11.17
CA GLU A 35 -3.03 11.81 11.64
C GLU A 35 -4.05 12.09 10.53
N LYS A 36 -5.34 11.96 10.85
CA LYS A 36 -6.40 12.23 9.88
C LYS A 36 -6.39 13.70 9.52
N SER A 37 -6.18 14.00 8.24
CA SER A 37 -6.29 15.37 7.72
C SER A 37 -7.75 15.70 7.40
N SER A 38 -8.17 16.94 7.65
CA SER A 38 -9.48 17.48 7.22
C SER A 38 -9.46 17.98 5.77
N LYS A 39 -8.32 17.86 5.07
CA LYS A 39 -8.15 18.33 3.69
C LYS A 39 -8.48 17.22 2.70
N ASN A 40 -9.34 17.52 1.72
CA ASN A 40 -9.52 16.66 0.55
C ASN A 40 -8.34 16.91 -0.41
N ILE A 41 -7.39 15.99 -0.48
CA ILE A 41 -6.17 16.14 -1.28
C ILE A 41 -6.35 15.47 -2.65
N CYS A 42 -6.88 14.25 -2.62
CA CYS A 42 -7.13 13.42 -3.76
C CYS A 42 -8.57 13.59 -4.25
N ARG A 43 -8.83 13.18 -5.48
CA ARG A 43 -10.20 13.16 -6.03
C ARG A 43 -11.05 12.12 -5.32
N ASP A 44 -10.47 10.94 -5.06
CA ASP A 44 -11.05 9.94 -4.17
C ASP A 44 -10.60 10.21 -2.74
N LYS A 45 -11.56 10.38 -1.83
CA LYS A 45 -11.28 10.62 -0.41
C LYS A 45 -10.60 9.44 0.27
N GLU A 46 -10.75 8.23 -0.27
CA GLU A 46 -10.08 7.05 0.30
C GLU A 46 -8.56 7.09 0.09
N ASP A 47 -8.06 7.80 -0.92
CA ASP A 47 -6.62 7.93 -1.19
C ASP A 47 -5.94 8.94 -0.26
N ASP A 48 -6.70 9.85 0.36
CA ASP A 48 -6.16 10.83 1.30
C ASP A 48 -5.44 10.16 2.48
N LYS A 49 -5.84 8.95 2.87
CA LYS A 49 -5.18 8.20 3.94
C LYS A 49 -3.75 7.78 3.55
N VAL A 50 -3.49 7.52 2.27
CA VAL A 50 -2.16 7.17 1.77
C VAL A 50 -1.24 8.38 1.86
N ILE A 51 -1.72 9.55 1.43
CA ILE A 51 -0.97 10.81 1.53
C ILE A 51 -0.76 11.20 3.01
N ALA A 52 -1.78 11.05 3.85
CA ALA A 52 -1.69 11.35 5.28
C ALA A 52 -0.65 10.44 5.97
N LEU A 53 -0.65 9.13 5.67
CA LEU A 53 0.34 8.20 6.19
C LEU A 53 1.75 8.56 5.78
N ALA A 54 1.95 8.90 4.51
CA ALA A 54 3.24 9.35 3.99
C ALA A 54 3.73 10.62 4.70
N LEU A 55 2.84 11.59 4.95
CA LEU A 55 3.17 12.82 5.68
C LEU A 55 3.53 12.55 7.14
N SER A 56 2.70 11.78 7.86
CA SER A 56 2.94 11.46 9.27
C SER A 56 4.26 10.72 9.48
N ASN A 57 4.69 9.93 8.48
CA ASN A 57 5.93 9.16 8.52
C ASN A 57 7.10 9.85 7.80
N LYS A 58 6.93 11.09 7.32
CA LYS A 58 7.97 11.90 6.68
C LYS A 58 8.70 11.17 5.54
N VAL A 59 7.99 10.35 4.78
CA VAL A 59 8.59 9.62 3.66
C VAL A 59 8.94 10.57 2.51
N GLU A 60 9.91 10.18 1.70
CA GLU A 60 10.31 10.96 0.52
C GLU A 60 9.58 10.54 -0.76
N TYR A 61 9.11 9.28 -0.79
CA TYR A 61 8.47 8.67 -1.95
C TYR A 61 7.22 7.89 -1.56
N ILE A 62 6.19 7.99 -2.39
CA ILE A 62 5.12 7.00 -2.52
C ILE A 62 5.35 6.29 -3.84
N ILE A 63 5.45 4.96 -3.78
CA ILE A 63 5.56 4.12 -4.98
C ILE A 63 4.22 3.43 -5.18
N THR A 64 3.53 3.70 -6.30
CA THR A 64 2.19 3.15 -6.54
C THR A 64 1.92 2.90 -8.02
N GLY A 65 1.06 1.92 -8.30
CA GLY A 65 0.48 1.71 -9.64
C GLY A 65 -0.85 2.45 -9.84
N ASP A 66 -1.38 3.08 -8.79
CA ASP A 66 -2.64 3.80 -8.83
C ASP A 66 -2.53 5.07 -9.67
N LYS A 67 -3.35 5.18 -10.73
CA LYS A 67 -3.31 6.30 -11.66
C LYS A 67 -3.78 7.60 -11.05
N ASP A 68 -4.73 7.55 -10.12
CA ASP A 68 -5.28 8.75 -9.50
C ASP A 68 -4.27 9.39 -8.54
N LEU A 69 -3.53 8.57 -7.80
CA LEU A 69 -2.38 9.04 -7.02
C LEU A 69 -1.23 9.54 -7.90
N LEU A 70 -0.90 8.82 -8.98
CA LEU A 70 0.21 9.19 -9.87
C LEU A 70 0.00 10.53 -10.57
N VAL A 71 -1.25 10.93 -10.84
CA VAL A 71 -1.57 12.25 -11.43
C VAL A 71 -1.06 13.40 -10.55
N LEU A 72 -0.99 13.22 -9.23
CA LEU A 72 -0.46 14.24 -8.33
C LEU A 72 1.02 14.53 -8.57
N LYS A 73 1.81 13.51 -8.98
CA LYS A 73 3.29 13.51 -9.18
C LYS A 73 4.13 13.86 -7.95
N LYS A 74 3.68 14.80 -7.13
CA LYS A 74 4.32 15.28 -5.93
C LYS A 74 3.29 15.92 -5.02
N TYR A 75 3.39 15.65 -3.72
CA TYR A 75 2.63 16.34 -2.69
C TYR A 75 3.57 16.82 -1.58
N LYS A 76 3.70 18.14 -1.40
CA LYS A 76 4.73 18.75 -0.55
C LYS A 76 6.14 18.23 -0.89
N ASN A 77 6.83 17.59 0.06
CA ASN A 77 8.15 16.99 -0.13
C ASN A 77 8.10 15.53 -0.62
N ILE A 78 6.92 14.94 -0.76
CA ILE A 78 6.74 13.54 -1.15
C ILE A 78 6.61 13.44 -2.66
N LYS A 79 7.49 12.68 -3.32
CA LYS A 79 7.37 12.33 -4.74
C LYS A 79 6.47 11.12 -4.90
N ILE A 80 5.57 11.14 -5.87
CA ILE A 80 4.65 10.03 -6.13
C ILE A 80 5.03 9.45 -7.50
N ILE A 81 5.57 8.25 -7.48
CA ILE A 81 6.18 7.61 -8.64
C ILE A 81 5.66 6.19 -8.84
N SER A 82 5.77 5.70 -10.06
CA SER A 82 5.48 4.32 -10.40
C SER A 82 6.66 3.40 -10.04
N PRO A 83 6.42 2.08 -9.88
CA PRO A 83 7.51 1.11 -9.73
C PRO A 83 8.52 1.17 -10.88
N ARG A 84 8.07 1.48 -12.10
CA ARG A 84 8.96 1.62 -13.27
C ARG A 84 9.88 2.82 -13.11
N GLU A 85 9.38 3.97 -12.67
CA GLU A 85 10.20 5.16 -12.41
C GLU A 85 11.19 4.91 -11.28
N LEU A 86 10.79 4.21 -10.22
CA LEU A 86 11.73 3.80 -9.16
C LEU A 86 12.89 2.99 -9.73
N LEU A 87 12.61 2.01 -10.61
CA LEU A 87 13.65 1.20 -11.24
C LEU A 87 14.65 2.04 -12.06
N LEU A 88 14.19 3.11 -12.72
CA LEU A 88 15.07 4.02 -13.45
C LEU A 88 15.93 4.84 -12.49
N LEU A 89 15.34 5.34 -11.40
CA LEU A 89 16.03 6.11 -10.37
C LEU A 89 17.15 5.30 -9.68
N ILE A 90 16.88 4.06 -9.27
CA ILE A 90 17.87 3.24 -8.57
C ILE A 90 18.99 2.73 -9.48
N LYS A 91 18.74 2.64 -10.79
CA LYS A 91 19.74 2.23 -11.78
C LYS A 91 20.57 3.41 -12.32
N GLY A 92 20.26 4.64 -11.91
CA GLY A 92 21.01 5.84 -12.31
C GLY A 92 20.80 6.27 -13.76
N TYR A 93 19.67 5.91 -14.39
CA TYR A 93 19.35 6.32 -15.77
C TYR A 93 18.72 7.73 -15.85
N ASN A 94 19.25 8.69 -15.09
CA ASN A 94 18.77 10.09 -15.09
C ASN A 94 19.53 10.94 -16.09
#